data_AF-A0A150F2P2-F1
#
_entry.id   AF-A0A150F2P2-F1
#
_cell.length_a   1.000
_cell.length_b   1.000
_cell.length_c   1.000
_cell.angle_alpha   90.00
_cell.angle_beta   90.00
_cell.angle_gamma   90.00
#
_symmetry.space_group_name_H-M   'P 1'
#
loop_
_entity.id
_entity.type
_entity.pdbx_description
1 polymer ?
#
loop_
_entity_poly.entity_id
_entity_poly.type
_entity_poly.pdbx_seq_one_letter_code
_entity_poly.pdbx_strand_id
1 'polypeptide(L)' 'MEQIIFVISMLALGVALVTFFGMILNDGLRGVLNFSRKPVKFMTGSFLVYIVAFAVYILISVK' A
#
# COMPACT_ATOMS: atom_id res chain seq x y z
N MET A 1 -19.85 6.00 4.21
CA MET A 1 -18.97 6.01 3.02
C MET A 1 -17.54 6.34 3.42
N GLU A 2 -17.31 7.45 4.11
CA GLU A 2 -15.99 7.88 4.57
C GLU A 2 -15.23 6.85 5.41
N GLN A 3 -15.84 6.31 6.48
CA GLN A 3 -15.22 5.28 7.32
C GLN A 3 -14.81 4.04 6.52
N ILE A 4 -15.61 3.63 5.54
CA ILE A 4 -15.30 2.44 4.71
C ILE A 4 -14.07 2.73 3.84
N ILE A 5 -14.03 3.89 3.19
CA ILE A 5 -12.90 4.30 2.34
C ILE A 5 -11.62 4.45 3.17
N PHE A 6 -11.73 5.01 4.38
CA PHE A 6 -10.63 5.10 5.32
C PHE A 6 -10.10 3.71 5.71
N VAL A 7 -10.98 2.77 6.08
CA VAL A 7 -10.59 1.39 6.41
C VAL A 7 -9.91 0.72 5.22
N ILE A 8 -10.44 0.86 4.00
CA ILE A 8 -9.82 0.32 2.78
C ILE A 8 -8.41 0.90 2.59
N SER A 9 -8.24 2.21 2.78
CA SER A 9 -6.92 2.85 2.66
C SER A 9 -5.93 2.28 3.68
N MET A 10 -6.35 2.10 4.93
CA MET A 10 -5.49 1.58 5.99
C MET A 10 -5.12 0.11 5.79
N LEU A 11 -6.04 -0.70 5.26
CA LEU A 11 -5.76 -2.08 4.87
C LEU A 11 -4.75 -2.13 3.72
N ALA A 12 -4.92 -1.28 2.69
CA ALA A 12 -3.99 -1.22 1.57
C ALA A 12 -2.58 -0.80 2.02
N LEU A 13 -2.47 0.17 2.94
CA LEU A 13 -1.21 0.56 3.56
C LEU A 13 -0.59 -0.59 4.37
N GLY A 14 -1.39 -1.26 5.20
CA GLY A 14 -0.95 -2.39 5.99
C GLY A 14 -0.38 -3.52 5.12
N VAL A 15 -1.07 -3.86 4.04
CA VAL A 15 -0.61 -4.87 3.07
C VAL A 15 0.71 -4.46 2.40
N ALA A 16 0.83 -3.18 2.00
CA ALA A 16 2.06 -2.66 1.41
C ALA A 16 3.23 -2.78 2.40
N LEU A 17 3.03 -2.39 3.66
CA LEU A 17 4.06 -2.46 4.70
C LEU A 17 4.45 -3.89 5.05
N VAL A 18 3.48 -4.80 5.21
CA VAL A 18 3.76 -6.22 5.49
C VAL A 18 4.56 -6.83 4.34
N THR A 19 4.21 -6.51 3.09
CA THR A 19 4.95 -6.99 1.92
C THR A 19 6.36 -6.39 1.88
N PHE A 20 6.51 -5.09 2.17
CA PHE A 20 7.79 -4.40 2.23
C PHE A 20 8.72 -5.01 3.28
N PHE A 21 8.27 -5.10 4.53
CA PHE A 21 9.06 -5.68 5.61
C PHE A 21 9.34 -7.17 5.38
N GLY A 22 8.34 -7.92 4.89
CA GLY A 22 8.53 -9.31 4.50
C GLY A 22 9.65 -9.47 3.47
N MET A 23 9.71 -8.63 2.45
CA MET A 23 10.80 -8.66 1.47
C MET A 23 12.15 -8.26 2.07
N ILE A 24 12.20 -7.22 2.92
CA ILE A 24 13.45 -6.83 3.59
C ILE A 24 14.01 -7.98 4.44
N LEU A 25 13.15 -8.66 5.19
CA LEU A 25 13.58 -9.75 6.08
C LEU A 25 14.07 -10.98 5.31
N ASN A 26 13.51 -11.26 4.12
CA ASN A 26 13.87 -12.45 3.34
C ASN A 26 15.00 -12.21 2.33
N ASP A 27 15.00 -11.06 1.65
CA ASP A 27 15.88 -10.77 0.51
C ASP A 27 16.78 -9.53 0.75
N GLY A 28 16.66 -8.88 1.91
CA GLY A 28 17.31 -7.60 2.20
C GLY A 28 16.82 -6.46 1.32
N LEU A 29 17.54 -5.34 1.35
CA LEU A 29 17.24 -4.15 0.54
C LEU A 29 17.27 -4.42 -0.97
N ARG A 30 18.09 -5.37 -1.44
CA ARG A 30 18.18 -5.74 -2.87
C ARG A 30 16.89 -6.35 -3.39
N GLY A 31 16.15 -7.11 -2.56
CA GLY A 31 14.89 -7.72 -2.95
C GLY A 31 13.79 -6.70 -3.23
N VAL A 32 13.70 -5.67 -2.38
CA VAL A 32 12.67 -4.62 -2.49
C VAL A 32 12.89 -3.73 -3.72
N LEU A 33 14.15 -3.48 -4.10
CA LEU A 33 14.49 -2.65 -5.26
C LEU A 33 14.34 -3.39 -6.60
N ASN A 34 14.02 -4.69 -6.58
CA ASN A 34 13.82 -5.47 -7.79
C ASN A 34 12.36 -5.41 -8.28
N PHE A 35 12.03 -4.35 -9.02
CA PHE A 35 10.69 -4.08 -9.57
C PHE A 35 10.14 -5.17 -10.51
N SER A 36 10.98 -6.09 -10.99
CA SER A 36 10.52 -7.24 -11.78
C SER A 36 9.83 -8.31 -10.94
N ARG A 37 10.08 -8.34 -9.62
CA ARG A 37 9.50 -9.34 -8.71
C ARG A 37 8.01 -9.08 -8.46
N LYS A 38 7.22 -10.16 -8.48
CA LYS A 38 5.76 -10.11 -8.21
C LYS A 38 5.43 -9.44 -6.86
N PRO A 39 6.12 -9.75 -5.73
CA PRO A 39 5.90 -9.08 -4.46
C PRO A 39 6.12 -7.57 -4.49
N VAL A 40 7.14 -7.09 -5.20
CA VAL A 40 7.40 -5.65 -5.36
C VAL A 40 6.27 -4.98 -6.14
N LYS A 41 5.80 -5.61 -7.23
CA LYS A 41 4.63 -5.10 -7.98
C LYS A 41 3.36 -5.05 -7.13
N PHE A 42 3.14 -6.07 -6.29
CA PHE A 42 1.99 -6.12 -5.38
C PHE A 42 2.07 -5.05 -4.27
N MET A 43 3.26 -4.85 -3.69
CA MET A 43 3.53 -3.77 -2.74
C MET A 43 3.27 -2.39 -3.36
N THR A 44 3.82 -2.13 -4.55
CA THR A 44 3.61 -0.85 -5.25
C THR A 44 2.14 -0.66 -5.62
N GLY A 45 1.46 -1.72 -6.07
CA GLY A 45 0.02 -1.67 -6.40
C GLY A 45 -0.85 -1.38 -5.18
N SER A 46 -0.61 -2.06 -4.06
CA SER A 46 -1.33 -1.81 -2.80
C SER A 46 -1.05 -0.41 -2.26
N PHE A 47 0.18 0.07 -2.37
CA PHE A 47 0.53 1.45 -2.00
C PHE A 47 -0.19 2.49 -2.87
N LEU A 48 -0.32 2.25 -4.18
CA LEU A 48 -1.12 3.10 -5.07
C LEU A 48 -2.59 3.11 -4.68
N VAL A 49 -3.17 1.95 -4.35
CA VAL A 49 -4.55 1.85 -3.86
C VAL A 49 -4.73 2.66 -2.57
N TYR A 50 -3.77 2.59 -1.65
CA TYR A 50 -3.76 3.43 -0.45
C TYR A 50 -3.81 4.93 -0.81
N ILE A 51 -2.92 5.40 -1.68
CA ILE A 51 -2.87 6.82 -2.08
C ILE A 51 -4.21 7.27 -2.66
N VAL A 52 -4.77 6.51 -3.60
CA VAL A 52 -6.04 6.87 -4.26
C VAL A 52 -7.21 6.85 -3.28
N ALA A 53 -7.34 5.79 -2.48
CA ALA A 53 -8.42 5.68 -1.50
C ALA A 53 -8.32 6.78 -0.43
N PHE A 54 -7.12 7.10 0.04
CA PHE A 54 -6.91 8.14 1.04
C PHE A 54 -7.17 9.54 0.46
N ALA A 55 -6.77 9.81 -0.78
CA ALA A 55 -7.10 11.07 -1.46
C ALA A 55 -8.62 11.25 -1.61
N VAL A 56 -9.33 10.18 -2.00
CA VAL A 56 -10.80 10.19 -2.08
C VAL A 56 -11.44 10.43 -0.71
N TYR A 57 -10.92 9.80 0.35
CA TYR A 57 -11.39 10.04 1.72
C TYR A 57 -11.25 11.51 2.10
N ILE A 58 -10.09 12.14 1.85
CA ILE A 58 -9.89 13.57 2.13
C ILE A 58 -10.89 14.42 1.36
N LEU A 59 -11.07 14.17 0.05
CA LEU A 59 -11.98 14.97 -0.78
C LEU A 59 -13.44 14.90 -0.33
N ILE A 60 -13.87 13.75 0.20
CA ILE A 60 -15.24 13.58 0.73
C ILE A 60 -15.35 14.17 2.14
N SER A 61 -14.35 13.96 2.99
CA SER A 61 -14.37 14.39 4.40
C SER A 61 -14.18 15.90 4.59
N VAL A 62 -13.60 16.60 3.61
CA VAL A 62 -13.45 18.07 3.64
C VAL A 62 -14.73 18.79 3.18
N LYS A 63 -15.70 18.04 2.64
CA LYS A 63 -16.96 18.56 2.12
C LYS A 63 -18.05 18.56 3.18
#